data_AF-A0A9W9MDC9-F1
#
_entry.id   AF-A0A9W9MDC9-F1
#
_cell.length_a   1.000
_cell.length_b   1.000
_cell.length_c   1.000
_cell.angle_alpha   90.00
_cell.angle_beta   90.00
_cell.angle_gamma   90.00
#
_symmetry.space_group_name_H-M   'P 1'
#
loop_
_entity.id
_entity.type
_entity.pdbx_description
1 polymer ?
#
loop_
_entity_poly.entity_id
_entity_poly.type
_entity_poly.pdbx_seq_one_letter_code
_entity_poly.pdbx_strand_id
1 'polypeptide(L)'
;MADSNPVQEATASIANLLLDDVTGEKVSKTELKRRQKQREKDAKKKEKEAAAPPKPKAEKKSSAEEDEANLTPNQYFEIRSKKINKLRETKQPDPYPHKFHVDTDLRNFVKEYDGLQKGEQKPDVTVRVAGRIYTKRTSGNKLNFYDIRSEGVKIQVMCQAQFSTGKPFEEQHELLRRGDIVGIVGFPGRTNPKNRDDGELSIFATEVILLAPCLHAIPSEHYGFQDKEQRFRQRYLDLIMNDRSRDIIRSRSKIVSYIRQYFEARDFIEVETPMMNAIAGGATAKPFVTHHNDLDMKLFMRVAPELYLKMLVVGGISRCFEIGKQFRNEGIDLTHNPEFTTCEFYQAYADVYDLMDLTEDLVSGLVKHVTGGYETVFHTQSGETYNVNWKAPWRRVDMMPALEEACGEKFPAGDQLHTMETNEFLKGILKKMNVECSAPQTNARMLDKLVGEFIENTCINPTFITGHPQMMSPLAKKHRQMAGLCERFEAFVCTKEITNAYTELNDPFDQRMRFEEQANQKDQGDDEAQMIDENFCQSLEYGLPPTGGWGMGIDRLVMFLTDNYSIKEVMTFPMMKEDKTAAEPKTAAEVVGIEPSPEEGIRMLLISANFHEPISLTMNIQPTNE
;
A
#
# COMPACT_ATOMS: atom_id res chain seq x y z
N MET A 1 -12.69 69.34 -61.35
CA MET A 1 -13.90 70.05 -61.80
C MET A 1 -14.56 69.23 -62.89
N ALA A 2 -15.89 69.12 -62.79
CA ALA A 2 -16.87 68.72 -63.81
C ALA A 2 -17.00 67.24 -64.24
N ASP A 3 -18.18 66.71 -63.91
CA ASP A 3 -18.89 65.53 -64.40
C ASP A 3 -19.07 65.45 -65.94
N SER A 4 -19.21 64.23 -66.48
CA SER A 4 -20.52 63.74 -67.00
C SER A 4 -20.43 62.39 -67.76
N ASN A 5 -20.90 61.33 -67.10
CA ASN A 5 -21.86 60.28 -67.51
C ASN A 5 -21.98 59.77 -68.98
N PRO A 6 -21.78 58.45 -69.24
CA PRO A 6 -22.33 57.77 -70.42
C PRO A 6 -23.34 56.66 -70.02
N VAL A 7 -24.52 57.03 -69.54
CA VAL A 7 -25.69 56.13 -69.48
C VAL A 7 -26.47 56.29 -70.77
N GLN A 8 -25.97 55.72 -71.86
CA GLN A 8 -26.73 55.60 -73.12
C GLN A 8 -26.31 54.43 -74.04
N GLU A 9 -25.40 53.55 -73.60
CA GLU A 9 -25.09 52.27 -74.31
C GLU A 9 -25.73 51.03 -73.65
N ALA A 10 -26.44 51.18 -72.52
CA ALA A 10 -26.98 50.06 -71.75
C ALA A 10 -28.31 49.47 -72.28
N THR A 11 -28.90 50.00 -73.36
CA THR A 11 -30.26 49.63 -73.81
C THR A 11 -30.33 48.85 -75.12
N ALA A 12 -29.19 48.44 -75.72
CA ALA A 12 -29.17 47.62 -76.93
C ALA A 12 -28.77 46.14 -76.73
N SER A 13 -28.29 45.74 -75.54
CA SER A 13 -27.86 44.35 -75.26
C SER A 13 -28.92 43.47 -74.56
N ILE A 14 -30.05 44.05 -74.14
CA ILE A 14 -31.14 43.35 -73.42
C ILE A 14 -32.10 42.61 -74.39
N ALA A 15 -32.03 42.88 -75.70
CA ALA A 15 -32.98 42.36 -76.69
C ALA A 15 -32.80 40.88 -77.10
N ASN A 16 -31.76 40.18 -76.63
CA ASN A 16 -31.45 38.80 -77.05
C ASN A 16 -31.31 37.79 -75.87
N LEU A 17 -31.96 38.08 -74.73
CA LEU A 17 -32.00 37.19 -73.56
C LEU A 17 -33.33 36.41 -73.49
N LEU A 18 -33.24 35.10 -73.33
CA LEU A 18 -34.36 34.15 -73.17
C LEU A 18 -34.53 33.81 -71.68
N LEU A 19 -35.78 33.60 -71.25
CA LEU A 19 -36.07 33.19 -69.86
C LEU A 19 -35.69 31.72 -69.65
N ASP A 20 -35.03 31.43 -68.53
CA ASP A 20 -34.81 30.08 -68.03
C ASP A 20 -35.93 29.71 -67.06
N ASP A 21 -36.93 28.95 -67.54
CA ASP A 21 -38.15 28.61 -66.78
C ASP A 21 -37.89 27.87 -65.45
N VAL A 22 -36.69 27.34 -65.22
CA VAL A 22 -36.32 26.66 -63.96
C VAL A 22 -35.75 27.63 -62.92
N THR A 23 -35.08 28.70 -63.35
CA THR A 23 -34.40 29.64 -62.45
C THR A 23 -35.03 31.04 -62.45
N GLY A 24 -35.88 31.33 -63.42
CA GLY A 24 -36.52 32.65 -63.60
C GLY A 24 -35.59 33.72 -64.20
N GLU A 25 -34.34 33.40 -64.52
CA GLU A 25 -33.36 34.36 -65.05
C GLU A 25 -33.46 34.53 -66.57
N LYS A 26 -33.27 35.76 -67.08
CA LYS A 26 -33.10 36.01 -68.53
C LYS A 26 -31.64 35.87 -68.92
N VAL A 27 -31.31 34.87 -69.72
CA VAL A 27 -29.94 34.52 -70.13
C VAL A 27 -29.82 34.39 -71.65
N SER A 28 -28.61 34.49 -72.20
CA SER A 28 -28.40 34.34 -73.65
C SER A 28 -28.77 32.92 -74.12
N LYS A 29 -29.16 32.78 -75.40
CA LYS A 29 -29.53 31.48 -76.01
C LYS A 29 -28.44 30.40 -75.88
N THR A 30 -27.17 30.79 -75.87
CA THR A 30 -26.04 29.89 -75.70
C THR A 30 -25.92 29.39 -74.25
N GLU A 31 -26.12 30.27 -73.27
CA GLU A 31 -26.08 29.90 -71.85
C GLU A 31 -27.29 29.05 -71.46
N LEU A 32 -28.47 29.35 -72.01
CA LEU A 32 -29.68 28.54 -71.80
C LEU A 32 -29.46 27.08 -72.27
N LYS A 33 -28.89 26.89 -73.47
CA LYS A 33 -28.53 25.55 -73.98
C LYS A 33 -27.48 24.85 -73.12
N ARG A 34 -26.50 25.59 -72.57
CA ARG A 34 -25.48 25.03 -71.67
C ARG A 34 -26.11 24.53 -70.37
N ARG A 35 -27.00 25.32 -69.77
CA ARG A 35 -27.73 24.96 -68.54
C ARG A 35 -28.65 23.77 -68.77
N GLN A 36 -29.39 23.72 -69.87
CA GLN A 36 -30.25 22.58 -70.22
C GLN A 36 -29.44 21.29 -70.39
N LYS A 37 -28.30 21.34 -71.09
CA LYS A 37 -27.43 20.18 -71.29
C LYS A 37 -26.76 19.71 -69.98
N GLN A 38 -26.44 20.64 -69.08
CA GLN A 38 -25.94 20.31 -67.74
C GLN A 38 -27.03 19.65 -66.89
N ARG A 39 -28.26 20.15 -66.92
CA ARG A 39 -29.41 19.55 -66.22
C ARG A 39 -29.76 18.16 -66.75
N GLU A 40 -29.70 17.93 -68.06
CA GLU A 40 -29.83 16.58 -68.63
C GLU A 40 -28.72 15.64 -68.16
N LYS A 41 -27.48 16.14 -68.05
CA LYS A 41 -26.34 15.35 -67.56
C LYS A 41 -26.50 15.01 -66.07
N ASP A 42 -26.98 15.96 -65.27
CA ASP A 42 -27.24 15.78 -63.85
C ASP A 42 -28.46 14.89 -63.59
N ALA A 43 -29.50 14.98 -64.42
CA ALA A 43 -30.65 14.08 -64.40
C ALA A 43 -30.25 12.64 -64.76
N LYS A 44 -29.45 12.45 -65.81
CA LYS A 44 -28.87 11.13 -66.17
C LYS A 44 -27.94 10.58 -65.08
N LYS A 45 -27.23 11.44 -64.35
CA LYS A 45 -26.41 11.02 -63.20
C LYS A 45 -27.28 10.59 -62.02
N LYS A 46 -28.36 11.33 -61.73
CA LYS A 46 -29.34 10.97 -60.69
C LYS A 46 -30.11 9.69 -61.01
N GLU A 47 -30.49 9.46 -62.28
CA GLU A 47 -31.09 8.18 -62.71
C GLU A 47 -30.12 7.01 -62.55
N LYS A 48 -28.83 7.20 -62.88
CA LYS A 48 -27.79 6.18 -62.63
C LYS A 48 -27.52 5.92 -61.15
N GLU A 49 -27.62 6.94 -60.30
CA GLU A 49 -27.47 6.81 -58.84
C GLU A 49 -28.71 6.17 -58.20
N ALA A 50 -29.92 6.40 -58.73
CA ALA A 50 -31.16 5.78 -58.27
C ALA A 50 -31.34 4.33 -58.75
N ALA A 51 -30.74 3.95 -59.88
CA ALA A 51 -30.78 2.59 -60.44
C ALA A 51 -29.61 1.69 -59.97
N ALA A 52 -28.69 2.20 -59.14
CA ALA A 52 -27.63 1.38 -58.55
C ALA A 52 -28.15 0.63 -57.30
N PRO A 53 -27.95 -0.69 -57.17
CA PRO A 53 -28.30 -1.40 -55.95
C PRO A 53 -27.54 -0.80 -54.76
N PRO A 54 -28.11 -0.81 -53.53
CA PRO A 54 -27.47 -0.21 -52.38
C PRO A 54 -26.09 -0.83 -52.19
N LYS A 55 -25.04 0.00 -52.29
CA LYS A 55 -23.71 -0.41 -51.83
C LYS A 55 -23.86 -0.78 -50.35
N PRO A 56 -23.38 -1.95 -49.90
CA PRO A 56 -23.33 -2.21 -48.48
C PRO A 56 -22.57 -1.04 -47.84
N LYS A 57 -23.16 -0.44 -46.81
CA LYS A 57 -22.41 0.45 -45.92
C LYS A 57 -21.20 -0.37 -45.50
N ALA A 58 -20.00 0.04 -45.92
CA ALA A 58 -18.80 -0.43 -45.27
C ALA A 58 -18.90 0.09 -43.84
N GLU A 59 -19.40 -0.75 -42.94
CA GLU A 59 -19.13 -0.59 -41.53
C GLU A 59 -17.61 -0.42 -41.44
N LYS A 60 -17.16 0.72 -40.90
CA LYS A 60 -15.81 0.77 -40.34
C LYS A 60 -15.77 -0.41 -39.38
N LYS A 61 -15.02 -1.47 -39.71
CA LYS A 61 -14.70 -2.50 -38.73
C LYS A 61 -14.07 -1.76 -37.56
N SER A 62 -14.79 -1.70 -36.43
CA SER A 62 -14.20 -1.35 -35.16
C SER A 62 -13.04 -2.31 -34.92
N SER A 63 -11.95 -1.80 -34.37
CA SER A 63 -10.87 -2.70 -33.96
C SER A 63 -11.38 -3.60 -32.82
N ALA A 64 -10.89 -4.85 -32.72
CA ALA A 64 -11.25 -5.74 -31.62
C ALA A 64 -11.02 -5.10 -30.23
N GLU A 65 -10.12 -4.12 -30.15
CA GLU A 65 -9.84 -3.34 -28.92
C GLU A 65 -10.90 -2.29 -28.61
N GLU A 66 -11.49 -1.65 -29.62
CA GLU A 66 -12.62 -0.73 -29.45
C GLU A 66 -13.89 -1.48 -29.04
N ASP A 67 -14.08 -2.70 -29.54
CA ASP A 67 -15.18 -3.57 -29.13
C ASP A 67 -14.99 -4.06 -27.69
N GLU A 68 -13.76 -4.45 -27.34
CA GLU A 68 -13.40 -4.87 -25.98
C GLU A 68 -13.50 -3.73 -24.95
N ALA A 69 -13.29 -2.47 -25.35
CA ALA A 69 -13.42 -1.30 -24.47
C ALA A 69 -14.86 -1.05 -23.98
N ASN A 70 -15.87 -1.61 -24.66
CA ASN A 70 -17.28 -1.51 -24.29
C ASN A 70 -17.77 -2.69 -23.44
N LEU A 71 -16.90 -3.67 -23.15
CA LEU A 71 -17.25 -4.83 -22.34
C LEU A 71 -17.29 -4.46 -20.86
N THR A 72 -18.19 -5.13 -20.12
CA THR A 72 -18.09 -5.14 -18.66
C THR A 72 -16.81 -5.88 -18.21
N PRO A 73 -16.26 -5.59 -17.02
CA PRO A 73 -15.07 -6.28 -16.52
C PRO A 73 -15.19 -7.81 -16.51
N ASN A 74 -16.37 -8.34 -16.20
CA ASN A 74 -16.64 -9.78 -16.19
C ASN A 74 -16.66 -10.36 -17.61
N GLN A 75 -17.29 -9.69 -18.57
CA GLN A 75 -17.27 -10.14 -19.97
C GLN A 75 -15.85 -10.12 -20.55
N TYR A 76 -15.06 -9.08 -20.26
CA TYR A 76 -13.66 -9.03 -20.64
C TYR A 76 -12.89 -10.22 -20.05
N PHE A 77 -13.06 -10.47 -18.75
CA PHE A 77 -12.42 -11.59 -18.07
C PHE A 77 -12.77 -12.94 -18.68
N GLU A 78 -14.04 -13.18 -19.01
CA GLU A 78 -14.47 -14.44 -19.63
C GLU A 78 -13.87 -14.64 -21.03
N ILE A 79 -13.94 -13.61 -21.88
CA ILE A 79 -13.41 -13.65 -23.26
C ILE A 79 -11.89 -13.83 -23.23
N ARG A 80 -11.20 -13.07 -22.38
CA ARG A 80 -9.74 -13.12 -22.25
C ARG A 80 -9.29 -14.49 -21.73
N SER A 81 -9.97 -15.03 -20.71
CA SER A 81 -9.67 -16.36 -20.16
C SER A 81 -9.81 -17.47 -21.21
N LYS A 82 -10.90 -17.47 -21.98
CA LYS A 82 -11.11 -18.44 -23.08
C LYS A 82 -10.02 -18.32 -24.16
N LYS A 83 -9.67 -17.09 -24.56
CA LYS A 83 -8.62 -16.84 -25.56
C LYS A 83 -7.26 -17.35 -25.08
N ILE A 84 -6.87 -17.07 -23.82
CA ILE A 84 -5.60 -17.53 -23.26
C ILE A 84 -5.61 -19.05 -23.05
N ASN A 85 -6.73 -19.66 -22.69
CA ASN A 85 -6.81 -21.11 -22.56
C ASN A 85 -6.53 -21.83 -23.89
N LYS A 86 -7.06 -21.31 -25.00
CA LYS A 86 -6.74 -21.82 -26.35
C LYS A 86 -5.23 -21.72 -26.66
N LEU A 87 -4.55 -20.66 -26.20
CA LEU A 87 -3.10 -20.54 -26.33
C LEU A 87 -2.36 -21.55 -25.44
N ARG A 88 -2.87 -21.87 -24.24
CA ARG A 88 -2.30 -22.90 -23.36
C ARG A 88 -2.38 -24.29 -23.98
N GLU A 89 -3.49 -24.61 -24.66
CA GLU A 89 -3.70 -25.87 -25.39
C GLU A 89 -2.78 -25.98 -26.62
N THR A 90 -2.70 -24.92 -27.41
CA THR A 90 -1.94 -24.93 -28.68
C THR A 90 -0.44 -24.70 -28.50
N LYS A 91 -0.03 -24.05 -27.41
CA LYS A 91 1.35 -23.62 -27.13
C LYS A 91 1.98 -22.77 -28.24
N GLN A 92 1.15 -22.08 -29.04
CA GLN A 92 1.57 -21.28 -30.20
C GLN A 92 0.95 -19.88 -30.22
N PRO A 93 1.65 -18.85 -29.70
CA PRO A 93 2.79 -18.97 -28.78
C PRO A 93 2.36 -19.52 -27.42
N ASP A 94 3.31 -20.04 -26.63
CA ASP A 94 3.06 -20.34 -25.22
C ASP A 94 2.76 -19.03 -24.47
N PRO A 95 1.55 -18.84 -23.90
CA PRO A 95 1.19 -17.58 -23.23
C PRO A 95 1.90 -17.40 -21.87
N TYR A 96 2.56 -18.45 -21.37
CA TYR A 96 3.32 -18.43 -20.11
C TYR A 96 4.70 -19.09 -20.33
N PRO A 97 5.61 -18.46 -21.08
CA PRO A 97 6.95 -19.00 -21.32
C PRO A 97 7.75 -19.10 -20.01
N HIS A 98 8.61 -20.12 -19.93
CA HIS A 98 9.40 -20.41 -18.72
C HIS A 98 10.46 -19.33 -18.43
N LYS A 99 11.05 -18.74 -19.46
CA LYS A 99 12.14 -17.78 -19.31
C LYS A 99 12.14 -16.75 -20.44
N PHE A 100 12.34 -15.50 -20.05
CA PHE A 100 12.84 -14.44 -20.91
C PHE A 100 14.13 -13.89 -20.28
N HIS A 101 15.19 -13.76 -21.06
CA HIS A 101 16.45 -13.17 -20.59
C HIS A 101 16.37 -11.65 -20.70
N VAL A 102 16.32 -10.98 -19.54
CA VAL A 102 16.45 -9.52 -19.38
C VAL A 102 17.91 -9.23 -19.11
N ASP A 103 18.53 -8.38 -19.91
CA ASP A 103 19.93 -7.94 -19.76
C ASP A 103 20.05 -6.45 -19.42
N THR A 104 18.93 -5.71 -19.47
CA THR A 104 18.90 -4.26 -19.35
C THR A 104 17.95 -3.84 -18.23
N ASP A 105 18.47 -3.16 -17.20
CA ASP A 105 17.65 -2.49 -16.18
C ASP A 105 17.09 -1.18 -16.76
N LEU A 106 15.76 -1.04 -16.78
CA LEU A 106 15.08 0.15 -17.30
C LEU A 106 15.49 1.44 -16.60
N ARG A 107 15.84 1.40 -15.30
CA ARG A 107 16.30 2.58 -14.57
C ARG A 107 17.65 3.07 -15.10
N ASN A 108 18.53 2.14 -15.47
CA ASN A 108 19.84 2.46 -16.04
C ASN A 108 19.70 2.87 -17.50
N PHE A 109 18.85 2.18 -18.28
CA PHE A 109 18.53 2.54 -19.65
C PHE A 109 18.08 4.00 -19.77
N VAL A 110 17.14 4.43 -18.91
CA VAL A 110 16.67 5.83 -18.94
C VAL A 110 17.82 6.79 -18.67
N LYS A 111 18.64 6.55 -17.63
CA LYS A 111 19.79 7.42 -17.31
C LYS A 111 20.82 7.50 -18.42
N GLU A 112 21.13 6.36 -19.05
CA GLU A 112 22.18 6.25 -20.06
C GLU A 112 21.78 6.91 -21.38
N TYR A 113 20.51 6.76 -21.79
CA TYR A 113 20.04 7.21 -23.10
C TYR A 113 19.21 8.50 -23.06
N ASP A 114 19.05 9.15 -21.90
CA ASP A 114 18.27 10.40 -21.81
C ASP A 114 18.84 11.52 -22.71
N GLY A 115 20.17 11.56 -22.90
CA GLY A 115 20.84 12.57 -23.72
C GLY A 115 20.67 12.41 -25.24
N LEU A 116 20.02 11.35 -25.73
CA LEU A 116 19.81 11.14 -27.18
C LEU A 116 19.03 12.30 -27.80
N GLN A 117 19.45 12.73 -28.98
CA GLN A 117 18.80 13.82 -29.71
C GLN A 117 17.54 13.36 -30.43
N LYS A 118 16.64 14.29 -30.78
CA LYS A 118 15.42 13.99 -31.51
C LYS A 118 15.72 13.22 -32.81
N GLY A 119 15.09 12.06 -32.97
CA GLY A 119 15.27 11.19 -34.14
C GLY A 119 16.54 10.35 -34.12
N GLU A 120 17.41 10.50 -33.12
CA GLU A 120 18.60 9.68 -32.95
C GLU A 120 18.20 8.24 -32.59
N GLN A 121 18.85 7.27 -33.22
CA GLN A 121 18.66 5.84 -32.99
C GLN A 121 20.02 5.16 -32.87
N LYS A 122 20.09 4.12 -32.05
CA LYS A 122 21.31 3.32 -31.82
C LYS A 122 21.08 1.85 -32.21
N PRO A 123 20.84 1.53 -33.50
CA PRO A 123 20.49 0.17 -33.94
C PRO A 123 21.56 -0.88 -33.63
N ASP A 124 22.82 -0.48 -33.46
CA ASP A 124 23.93 -1.36 -33.10
C ASP A 124 23.90 -1.79 -31.61
N VAL A 125 23.06 -1.17 -30.78
CA VAL A 125 22.91 -1.49 -29.36
C VAL A 125 21.63 -2.30 -29.16
N THR A 126 21.78 -3.58 -28.81
CA THR A 126 20.63 -4.43 -28.47
C THR A 126 20.34 -4.33 -26.97
N VAL A 127 19.06 -4.13 -26.63
CA VAL A 127 18.55 -4.17 -25.26
C VAL A 127 17.44 -5.19 -25.14
N ARG A 128 17.40 -5.92 -24.02
CA ARG A 128 16.34 -6.85 -23.67
C ARG A 128 15.73 -6.44 -22.33
N VAL A 129 14.52 -5.90 -22.39
CA VAL A 129 13.79 -5.40 -21.22
C VAL A 129 12.50 -6.18 -21.03
N ALA A 130 11.92 -6.12 -19.84
CA ALA A 130 10.57 -6.62 -19.58
C ALA A 130 9.77 -5.60 -18.77
N GLY A 131 8.46 -5.60 -18.96
CA GLY A 131 7.57 -4.70 -18.23
C GLY A 131 6.10 -5.01 -18.46
N ARG A 132 5.25 -4.31 -17.72
CA ARG A 132 3.79 -4.37 -17.89
C ARG A 132 3.35 -3.34 -18.91
N ILE A 133 2.57 -3.74 -19.91
CA ILE A 133 1.90 -2.80 -20.83
C ILE A 133 0.92 -1.96 -20.02
N TYR A 134 1.19 -0.68 -19.90
CA TYR A 134 0.32 0.29 -19.23
C TYR A 134 -0.64 0.96 -20.22
N THR A 135 -0.15 1.31 -21.41
CA THR A 135 -0.96 1.79 -22.53
C THR A 135 -0.56 1.07 -23.82
N LYS A 136 -1.52 0.95 -24.73
CA LYS A 136 -1.33 0.45 -26.10
C LYS A 136 -2.01 1.43 -27.05
N ARG A 137 -1.29 1.87 -28.08
CA ARG A 137 -1.80 2.78 -29.11
C ARG A 137 -1.39 2.25 -30.48
N THR A 138 -2.35 2.12 -31.39
CA THR A 138 -2.13 1.62 -32.75
C THR A 138 -2.25 2.79 -33.73
N SER A 139 -1.30 2.91 -34.67
CA SER A 139 -1.30 3.97 -35.68
C SER A 139 -1.18 3.34 -37.08
N GLY A 140 -2.32 2.98 -37.65
CA GLY A 140 -2.37 2.14 -38.85
C GLY A 140 -1.86 0.72 -38.59
N ASN A 141 -1.64 -0.06 -39.65
CA ASN A 141 -1.36 -1.49 -39.51
C ASN A 141 0.12 -1.83 -39.31
N LYS A 142 1.01 -0.84 -39.33
CA LYS A 142 2.48 -1.04 -39.35
C LYS A 142 3.22 -0.35 -38.21
N LEU A 143 2.49 0.25 -37.27
CA LEU A 143 3.08 1.04 -36.20
C LEU A 143 2.23 0.93 -34.93
N ASN A 144 2.83 0.36 -33.89
CA ASN A 144 2.26 0.28 -32.55
C ASN A 144 3.16 1.01 -31.56
N PHE A 145 2.54 1.58 -30.54
CA PHE A 145 3.22 2.15 -29.39
C PHE A 145 2.71 1.49 -28.12
N TYR A 146 3.63 1.06 -27.27
CA TYR A 146 3.32 0.63 -25.92
C TYR A 146 4.01 1.56 -24.94
N ASP A 147 3.32 1.94 -23.87
CA ASP A 147 4.02 2.42 -22.69
C ASP A 147 4.15 1.23 -21.76
N ILE A 148 5.37 0.80 -21.45
CA ILE A 148 5.60 -0.21 -20.43
C ILE A 148 6.02 0.43 -19.13
N ARG A 149 5.63 -0.19 -18.03
CA ARG A 149 6.11 0.16 -16.69
C ARG A 149 6.86 -1.01 -16.06
N SER A 150 7.99 -0.70 -15.45
CA SER A 150 8.77 -1.62 -14.61
C SER A 150 9.54 -0.81 -13.58
N GLU A 151 9.62 -1.29 -12.33
CA GLU A 151 10.38 -0.64 -11.26
C GLU A 151 10.07 0.86 -11.00
N GLY A 152 8.84 1.30 -11.28
CA GLY A 152 8.43 2.71 -11.15
C GLY A 152 8.93 3.61 -12.29
N VAL A 153 9.50 3.03 -13.33
CA VAL A 153 9.91 3.73 -14.56
C VAL A 153 8.92 3.42 -15.67
N LYS A 154 8.57 4.44 -16.43
CA LYS A 154 7.79 4.37 -17.66
C LYS A 154 8.72 4.54 -18.85
N ILE A 155 8.61 3.68 -19.86
CA ILE A 155 9.31 3.85 -21.14
C ILE A 155 8.38 3.57 -22.32
N GLN A 156 8.49 4.37 -23.37
CA GLN A 156 7.79 4.11 -24.62
C GLN A 156 8.51 3.01 -25.41
N VAL A 157 7.74 2.14 -26.03
CA VAL A 157 8.19 1.11 -26.95
C VAL A 157 7.54 1.40 -28.29
N MET A 158 8.37 1.67 -29.30
CA MET A 158 7.92 1.97 -30.64
C MET A 158 8.14 0.73 -31.53
N CYS A 159 7.05 0.11 -31.97
CA CYS A 159 7.09 -1.09 -32.78
C CYS A 159 6.74 -0.74 -34.22
N GLN A 160 7.69 -0.89 -35.14
CA GLN A 160 7.49 -0.63 -36.56
C GLN A 160 7.64 -1.94 -37.34
N ALA A 161 6.75 -2.19 -38.30
CA ALA A 161 6.79 -3.40 -39.12
C ALA A 161 8.14 -3.61 -39.84
N GLN A 162 8.84 -2.52 -40.19
CA GLN A 162 10.15 -2.58 -40.85
C GLN A 162 11.28 -3.12 -39.96
N PHE A 163 11.13 -3.06 -38.63
CA PHE A 163 12.11 -3.54 -37.66
C PHE A 163 11.71 -4.90 -37.05
N SER A 164 10.50 -5.38 -37.34
CA SER A 164 9.99 -6.63 -36.80
C SER A 164 10.82 -7.82 -37.28
N THR A 165 11.26 -8.65 -36.34
CA THR A 165 12.05 -9.87 -36.57
C THR A 165 11.37 -11.07 -35.90
N GLY A 166 11.73 -12.29 -36.31
CA GLY A 166 11.20 -13.53 -35.73
C GLY A 166 9.81 -13.93 -36.26
N LYS A 167 8.77 -13.17 -35.89
CA LYS A 167 7.37 -13.39 -36.34
C LYS A 167 6.82 -12.20 -37.12
N PRO A 168 5.79 -12.40 -37.98
CA PRO A 168 5.07 -11.29 -38.61
C PRO A 168 4.62 -10.25 -37.58
N PHE A 169 4.71 -8.97 -37.95
CA PHE A 169 4.40 -7.84 -37.07
C PHE A 169 2.99 -7.97 -36.46
N GLU A 170 2.01 -8.35 -37.28
CA GLU A 170 0.63 -8.53 -36.86
C GLU A 170 0.50 -9.63 -35.78
N GLU A 171 1.18 -10.77 -35.95
CA GLU A 171 1.14 -11.90 -35.01
C GLU A 171 1.72 -11.54 -33.63
N GLN A 172 2.76 -10.70 -33.59
CA GLN A 172 3.38 -10.26 -32.32
C GLN A 172 2.44 -9.36 -31.51
N HIS A 173 1.52 -8.65 -32.17
CA HIS A 173 0.78 -7.55 -31.56
C HIS A 173 -0.72 -7.80 -31.39
N GLU A 174 -1.31 -8.72 -32.15
CA GLU A 174 -2.74 -9.03 -32.12
C GLU A 174 -3.19 -9.58 -30.75
N LEU A 175 -2.34 -10.36 -30.08
CA LEU A 175 -2.66 -10.99 -28.80
C LEU A 175 -2.51 -10.04 -27.60
N LEU A 176 -1.65 -9.04 -27.73
CA LEU A 176 -1.26 -8.16 -26.63
C LEU A 176 -2.39 -7.20 -26.26
N ARG A 177 -2.61 -7.03 -24.96
CA ARG A 177 -3.57 -6.11 -24.36
C ARG A 177 -2.91 -5.29 -23.27
N ARG A 178 -3.58 -4.21 -22.90
CA ARG A 178 -3.25 -3.43 -21.69
C ARG A 178 -3.25 -4.36 -20.48
N GLY A 179 -2.23 -4.22 -19.64
CA GLY A 179 -2.01 -5.04 -18.46
C GLY A 179 -1.08 -6.24 -18.67
N ASP A 180 -0.86 -6.72 -19.90
CA ASP A 180 0.02 -7.88 -20.13
C ASP A 180 1.47 -7.60 -19.69
N ILE A 181 2.16 -8.62 -19.19
CA ILE A 181 3.62 -8.60 -19.04
C ILE A 181 4.24 -9.04 -20.36
N VAL A 182 5.17 -8.23 -20.86
CA VAL A 182 5.88 -8.47 -22.12
C VAL A 182 7.39 -8.37 -21.96
N GLY A 183 8.09 -9.16 -22.76
CA GLY A 183 9.52 -9.06 -23.03
C GLY A 183 9.72 -8.34 -24.35
N ILE A 184 10.71 -7.45 -24.40
CA ILE A 184 11.00 -6.62 -25.57
C ILE A 184 12.47 -6.76 -25.90
N VAL A 185 12.75 -7.07 -27.16
CA VAL A 185 14.08 -6.96 -27.74
C VAL A 185 14.04 -5.78 -28.70
N GLY A 186 15.04 -4.92 -28.64
CA GLY A 186 15.09 -3.74 -29.51
C GLY A 186 16.36 -2.94 -29.30
N PHE A 187 16.30 -1.68 -29.67
CA PHE A 187 17.42 -0.75 -29.53
C PHE A 187 16.98 0.63 -29.03
N PRO A 188 17.87 1.39 -28.36
CA PRO A 188 17.57 2.74 -27.89
C PRO A 188 17.36 3.73 -29.05
N GLY A 189 16.46 4.68 -28.85
CA GLY A 189 16.33 5.84 -29.72
C GLY A 189 15.37 6.88 -29.16
N ARG A 190 15.25 8.02 -29.84
CA ARG A 190 14.30 9.07 -29.50
C ARG A 190 13.42 9.39 -30.70
N THR A 191 12.11 9.41 -30.48
CA THR A 191 11.16 9.62 -31.58
C THR A 191 11.26 11.02 -32.19
N ASN A 192 10.81 11.19 -33.43
CA ASN A 192 10.76 12.48 -34.14
C ASN A 192 9.31 12.85 -34.54
N PRO A 193 8.37 13.00 -33.59
CA PRO A 193 7.03 13.46 -33.90
C PRO A 193 7.06 14.94 -34.32
N LYS A 194 6.22 15.32 -35.27
CA LYS A 194 6.10 16.72 -35.74
C LYS A 194 5.61 17.69 -34.65
N ASN A 195 4.95 17.17 -33.62
CA ASN A 195 4.25 17.97 -32.60
C ASN A 195 4.94 17.91 -31.22
N ARG A 196 6.17 17.39 -31.11
CA ARG A 196 7.00 17.55 -29.91
C ARG A 196 8.41 17.93 -30.33
N ASP A 197 8.94 18.97 -29.73
CA ASP A 197 10.25 19.52 -30.12
C ASP A 197 11.39 18.58 -29.75
N ASP A 198 11.33 17.95 -28.58
CA ASP A 198 12.41 17.08 -28.08
C ASP A 198 12.22 15.60 -28.42
N GLY A 199 11.05 15.19 -28.92
CA GLY A 199 10.73 13.78 -29.08
C GLY A 199 10.53 13.03 -27.75
N GLU A 200 10.48 11.70 -27.80
CA GLU A 200 10.30 10.84 -26.62
C GLU A 200 11.29 9.68 -26.66
N LEU A 201 12.03 9.47 -25.55
CA LEU A 201 12.94 8.33 -25.40
C LEU A 201 12.14 7.04 -25.56
N SER A 202 12.66 6.11 -26.36
CA SER A 202 11.95 4.90 -26.73
C SER A 202 12.90 3.73 -26.93
N ILE A 203 12.34 2.54 -26.77
CA ILE A 203 12.92 1.31 -27.29
C ILE A 203 12.25 1.02 -28.62
N PHE A 204 13.02 1.00 -29.70
CA PHE A 204 12.56 0.59 -31.02
C PHE A 204 12.59 -0.94 -31.07
N ALA A 205 11.40 -1.54 -30.97
CA ALA A 205 11.29 -2.98 -30.79
C ALA A 205 11.53 -3.73 -32.11
N THR A 206 12.38 -4.75 -32.05
CA THR A 206 12.55 -5.76 -33.08
C THR A 206 11.73 -7.01 -32.79
N GLU A 207 11.43 -7.28 -31.52
CA GLU A 207 10.58 -8.38 -31.09
C GLU A 207 9.82 -8.01 -29.82
N VAL A 208 8.53 -8.35 -29.75
CA VAL A 208 7.70 -8.23 -28.55
C VAL A 208 7.06 -9.58 -28.23
N ILE A 209 7.31 -10.07 -27.03
CA ILE A 209 6.95 -11.41 -26.59
C ILE A 209 6.00 -11.32 -25.40
N LEU A 210 4.84 -11.99 -25.49
CA LEU A 210 3.95 -12.15 -24.34
C LEU A 210 4.61 -13.06 -23.29
N LEU A 211 4.73 -12.60 -22.04
CA LEU A 211 5.30 -13.38 -20.93
C LEU A 211 4.25 -13.82 -19.92
N ALA A 212 3.26 -12.98 -19.64
CA ALA A 212 2.11 -13.35 -18.83
C ALA A 212 0.92 -12.43 -19.18
N PRO A 213 -0.20 -12.98 -19.68
CA PRO A 213 -1.37 -12.18 -20.01
C PRO A 213 -2.10 -11.67 -18.75
N CYS A 214 -2.64 -10.46 -18.84
CA CYS A 214 -3.59 -9.93 -17.87
C CYS A 214 -5.01 -10.35 -18.28
N LEU A 215 -5.68 -11.09 -17.42
CA LEU A 215 -7.03 -11.60 -17.68
C LEU A 215 -8.12 -10.59 -17.31
N HIS A 216 -7.82 -9.63 -16.42
CA HIS A 216 -8.78 -8.63 -15.97
C HIS A 216 -8.58 -7.30 -16.68
N ALA A 217 -9.66 -6.55 -16.87
CA ALA A 217 -9.57 -5.16 -17.29
C ALA A 217 -9.01 -4.33 -16.12
N ILE A 218 -7.81 -3.75 -16.29
CA ILE A 218 -7.26 -2.85 -15.26
C ILE A 218 -7.95 -1.47 -15.33
N PRO A 219 -8.17 -0.78 -14.18
CA PRO A 219 -8.83 0.53 -14.15
C PRO A 219 -8.22 1.54 -15.11
N SER A 220 -9.01 2.45 -15.69
CA SER A 220 -8.49 3.44 -16.62
C SER A 220 -7.60 4.47 -15.91
N GLU A 221 -6.66 5.07 -16.64
CA GLU A 221 -5.81 6.14 -16.09
C GLU A 221 -6.64 7.38 -15.71
N HIS A 222 -7.69 7.69 -16.47
CA HIS A 222 -8.55 8.86 -16.25
C HIS A 222 -9.25 8.84 -14.88
N TYR A 223 -9.70 7.66 -14.43
CA TYR A 223 -10.36 7.52 -13.13
C TYR A 223 -9.40 7.03 -12.03
N GLY A 224 -8.28 6.42 -12.40
CA GLY A 224 -7.30 5.86 -11.47
C GLY A 224 -7.82 4.66 -10.67
N PHE A 225 -7.08 4.28 -9.64
CA PHE A 225 -7.50 3.27 -8.66
C PHE A 225 -7.42 3.88 -7.27
N GLN A 226 -8.49 4.62 -6.91
CA GLN A 226 -8.51 5.53 -5.76
C GLN A 226 -9.27 4.98 -4.55
N ASP A 227 -10.20 4.05 -4.77
CA ASP A 227 -11.01 3.47 -3.69
C ASP A 227 -10.10 2.80 -2.63
N LYS A 228 -10.14 3.33 -1.41
CA LYS A 228 -9.20 2.91 -0.35
C LYS A 228 -9.39 1.45 0.03
N GLU A 229 -10.63 0.98 0.08
CA GLU A 229 -10.92 -0.40 0.44
C GLU A 229 -10.39 -1.38 -0.62
N GLN A 230 -10.67 -1.12 -1.90
CA GLN A 230 -10.15 -1.92 -3.00
C GLN A 230 -8.62 -1.86 -3.09
N ARG A 231 -8.01 -0.69 -2.86
CA ARG A 231 -6.53 -0.55 -2.82
C ARG A 231 -5.90 -1.46 -1.78
N PHE A 232 -6.49 -1.56 -0.59
CA PHE A 232 -5.97 -2.39 0.49
C PHE A 232 -6.22 -3.88 0.26
N ARG A 233 -7.38 -4.26 -0.29
CA ARG A 233 -7.71 -5.67 -0.62
C ARG A 233 -6.94 -6.19 -1.83
N GLN A 234 -6.75 -5.34 -2.84
CA GLN A 234 -6.06 -5.67 -4.09
C GLN A 234 -4.76 -4.87 -4.19
N ARG A 235 -3.87 -5.02 -3.20
CA ARG A 235 -2.62 -4.26 -3.15
C ARG A 235 -1.79 -4.40 -4.42
N TYR A 236 -1.80 -5.57 -5.06
CA TYR A 236 -1.12 -5.77 -6.33
C TYR A 236 -1.62 -4.82 -7.43
N LEU A 237 -2.91 -4.50 -7.46
CA LEU A 237 -3.50 -3.55 -8.41
C LEU A 237 -3.16 -2.11 -8.02
N ASP A 238 -3.18 -1.81 -6.72
CA ASP A 238 -2.71 -0.52 -6.19
C ASP A 238 -1.24 -0.26 -6.58
N LEU A 239 -0.34 -1.24 -6.47
CA LEU A 239 1.06 -1.11 -6.87
C LEU A 239 1.28 -1.04 -8.40
N ILE A 240 0.30 -1.49 -9.20
CA ILE A 240 0.31 -1.31 -10.66
C ILE A 240 -0.12 0.11 -11.03
N MET A 241 -1.10 0.66 -10.31
CA MET A 241 -1.79 1.90 -10.68
C MET A 241 -1.24 3.14 -9.99
N ASN A 242 -0.66 3.00 -8.79
CA ASN A 242 -0.26 4.11 -7.92
C ASN A 242 1.23 4.00 -7.54
N ASP A 243 2.06 4.86 -8.15
CA ASP A 243 3.50 4.89 -7.86
C ASP A 243 3.78 5.31 -6.40
N ARG A 244 2.95 6.19 -5.82
CA ARG A 244 3.03 6.61 -4.41
C ARG A 244 3.01 5.42 -3.44
N SER A 245 2.16 4.42 -3.67
CA SER A 245 2.08 3.22 -2.82
C SER A 245 3.41 2.43 -2.84
N ARG A 246 4.08 2.37 -3.99
CA ARG A 246 5.40 1.73 -4.12
C ARG A 246 6.48 2.52 -3.40
N ASP A 247 6.45 3.84 -3.51
CA ASP A 247 7.41 4.72 -2.86
C ASP A 247 7.29 4.69 -1.34
N ILE A 248 6.08 4.57 -0.78
CA ILE A 248 5.86 4.37 0.66
C ILE A 248 6.53 3.07 1.13
N ILE A 249 6.36 1.96 0.42
CA ILE A 249 6.99 0.67 0.77
C ILE A 249 8.52 0.76 0.68
N ARG A 250 9.05 1.45 -0.34
CA ARG A 250 10.49 1.72 -0.47
C ARG A 250 11.00 2.56 0.70
N SER A 251 10.29 3.61 1.09
CA SER A 251 10.63 4.44 2.24
C SER A 251 10.61 3.63 3.54
N ARG A 252 9.62 2.76 3.74
CA ARG A 252 9.62 1.81 4.87
C ARG A 252 10.88 0.96 4.91
N SER A 253 11.26 0.35 3.79
CA SER A 253 12.47 -0.46 3.69
C SER A 253 13.74 0.35 4.00
N LYS A 254 13.84 1.59 3.51
CA LYS A 254 14.95 2.50 3.82
C LYS A 254 15.01 2.85 5.32
N ILE A 255 13.87 3.18 5.92
CA ILE A 255 13.77 3.51 7.35
C ILE A 255 14.27 2.34 8.20
N VAL A 256 13.76 1.13 7.97
CA VAL A 256 14.17 -0.06 8.71
C VAL A 256 15.66 -0.35 8.51
N SER A 257 16.18 -0.21 7.28
CA SER A 257 17.60 -0.42 6.99
C SER A 257 18.50 0.58 7.73
N TYR A 258 18.10 1.86 7.79
CA TYR A 258 18.82 2.88 8.53
C TYR A 258 18.86 2.56 10.03
N ILE A 259 17.74 2.13 10.61
CA ILE A 259 17.66 1.79 12.04
C ILE A 259 18.62 0.65 12.38
N ARG A 260 18.66 -0.42 11.56
CA ARG A 260 19.65 -1.52 11.74
C ARG A 260 21.08 -1.00 11.72
N GLN A 261 21.44 -0.25 10.67
CA GLN A 261 22.79 0.29 10.51
C GLN A 261 23.19 1.22 11.65
N TYR A 262 22.24 2.00 12.20
CA TYR A 262 22.47 2.89 13.32
C TYR A 262 22.90 2.12 14.59
N PHE A 263 22.22 1.02 14.88
CA PHE A 263 22.50 0.16 16.04
C PHE A 263 23.75 -0.69 15.84
N GLU A 264 23.93 -1.30 14.66
CA GLU A 264 25.14 -2.06 14.30
C GLU A 264 26.41 -1.19 14.44
N ALA A 265 26.36 0.07 14.02
CA ALA A 265 27.47 1.01 14.15
C ALA A 265 27.79 1.40 15.62
N ARG A 266 26.95 0.99 16.58
CA ARG A 266 27.08 1.26 18.02
C ARG A 266 27.22 -0.04 18.85
N ASP A 267 27.65 -1.12 18.19
CA ASP A 267 27.91 -2.43 18.79
C ASP A 267 26.68 -3.09 19.44
N PHE A 268 25.48 -2.78 18.96
CA PHE A 268 24.28 -3.55 19.30
C PHE A 268 24.23 -4.84 18.48
N ILE A 269 23.77 -5.93 19.10
CA ILE A 269 23.54 -7.21 18.44
C ILE A 269 22.06 -7.33 18.06
N GLU A 270 21.76 -7.54 16.76
CA GLU A 270 20.41 -7.91 16.32
C GLU A 270 20.12 -9.35 16.80
N VAL A 271 18.99 -9.54 17.48
CA VAL A 271 18.57 -10.84 18.03
C VAL A 271 17.14 -11.17 17.60
N GLU A 272 16.78 -12.44 17.68
CA GLU A 272 15.41 -12.92 17.46
C GLU A 272 14.93 -13.65 18.71
N THR A 273 13.80 -13.23 19.24
CA THR A 273 13.17 -13.80 20.44
C THR A 273 11.85 -14.51 20.08
N PRO A 274 11.35 -15.44 20.91
CA PRO A 274 10.11 -16.16 20.60
C PRO A 274 8.91 -15.25 20.31
N MET A 275 8.16 -15.58 19.25
CA MET A 275 6.86 -14.94 18.94
C MET A 275 5.66 -15.68 19.53
N MET A 276 5.86 -16.91 20.00
CA MET A 276 4.86 -17.74 20.66
C MET A 276 5.34 -18.07 22.07
N ASN A 277 4.61 -17.62 23.08
CA ASN A 277 5.00 -17.69 24.48
C ASN A 277 3.98 -18.51 25.28
N ALA A 278 4.42 -19.22 26.31
CA ALA A 278 3.51 -19.86 27.26
C ALA A 278 2.74 -18.82 28.10
N ILE A 279 3.35 -17.65 28.32
CA ILE A 279 2.83 -16.52 29.09
C ILE A 279 3.03 -15.26 28.23
N ALA A 280 1.97 -14.46 28.05
CA ALA A 280 2.10 -13.15 27.41
C ALA A 280 2.61 -12.12 28.43
N GLY A 281 3.58 -11.29 28.05
CA GLY A 281 4.18 -10.26 28.90
C GLY A 281 4.99 -9.24 28.10
N GLY A 282 5.52 -8.22 28.78
CA GLY A 282 6.31 -7.13 28.18
C GLY A 282 5.48 -5.94 27.71
N ALA A 283 4.15 -6.04 27.68
CA ALA A 283 3.26 -4.91 27.45
C ALA A 283 1.88 -5.19 28.05
N THR A 284 1.15 -4.13 28.37
CA THR A 284 -0.28 -4.20 28.74
C THR A 284 -1.10 -4.23 27.45
N ALA A 285 -1.53 -5.42 27.03
CA ALA A 285 -2.28 -5.63 25.80
C ALA A 285 -2.96 -7.00 25.81
N LYS A 286 -4.10 -7.12 25.12
CA LYS A 286 -4.81 -8.39 24.98
C LYS A 286 -4.10 -9.30 23.96
N PRO A 287 -3.62 -10.50 24.32
CA PRO A 287 -2.87 -11.35 23.38
C PRO A 287 -3.81 -12.17 22.46
N PHE A 288 -3.28 -12.59 21.31
CA PHE A 288 -3.86 -13.69 20.54
C PHE A 288 -3.49 -15.04 21.18
N VAL A 289 -4.40 -16.01 21.08
CA VAL A 289 -4.25 -17.35 21.64
C VAL A 289 -4.21 -18.38 20.51
N THR A 290 -3.30 -19.34 20.59
CA THR A 290 -3.21 -20.48 19.69
C THR A 290 -2.93 -21.78 20.46
N HIS A 291 -2.86 -22.91 19.75
CA HIS A 291 -2.66 -24.24 20.32
C HIS A 291 -1.55 -24.99 19.59
N HIS A 292 -0.61 -25.57 20.34
CA HIS A 292 0.42 -26.44 19.79
C HIS A 292 -0.04 -27.91 19.88
N ASN A 293 -0.46 -28.50 18.76
CA ASN A 293 -1.11 -29.81 18.73
C ASN A 293 -0.25 -30.96 19.30
N ASP A 294 1.05 -31.00 19.01
CA ASP A 294 1.92 -32.10 19.44
C ASP A 294 2.30 -32.02 20.94
N LEU A 295 2.32 -30.81 21.50
CA LEU A 295 2.65 -30.56 22.91
C LEU A 295 1.39 -30.40 23.76
N ASP A 296 0.21 -30.46 23.13
CA ASP A 296 -1.10 -30.23 23.72
C ASP A 296 -1.13 -29.02 24.68
N MET A 297 -0.59 -27.89 24.22
CA MET A 297 -0.43 -26.70 25.05
C MET A 297 -0.94 -25.42 24.40
N LYS A 298 -1.50 -24.56 25.24
CA LYS A 298 -1.90 -23.21 24.89
C LYS A 298 -0.66 -22.32 24.74
N LEU A 299 -0.63 -21.54 23.66
CA LEU A 299 0.40 -20.52 23.42
C LEU A 299 -0.26 -19.18 23.14
N PHE A 300 0.50 -18.11 23.38
CA PHE A 300 0.10 -16.74 23.13
C PHE A 300 1.06 -16.11 22.13
N MET A 301 0.53 -15.38 21.14
CA MET A 301 1.38 -14.56 20.30
C MET A 301 1.93 -13.39 21.12
N ARG A 302 3.22 -13.07 20.98
CA ARG A 302 3.86 -12.03 21.78
C ARG A 302 3.23 -10.64 21.56
N VAL A 303 3.16 -9.88 22.64
CA VAL A 303 2.76 -8.46 22.63
C VAL A 303 3.96 -7.50 22.64
N ALA A 304 5.11 -7.98 23.16
CA ALA A 304 6.43 -7.36 23.11
C ALA A 304 7.54 -8.43 23.34
N PRO A 305 8.77 -8.23 22.85
CA PRO A 305 9.95 -9.05 23.15
C PRO A 305 10.68 -8.65 24.46
N GLU A 306 10.29 -7.55 25.11
CA GLU A 306 10.94 -6.94 26.28
C GLU A 306 11.54 -7.90 27.32
N LEU A 307 10.76 -8.86 27.84
CA LEU A 307 11.23 -9.75 28.91
C LEU A 307 12.41 -10.61 28.45
N TYR A 308 12.39 -11.08 27.19
CA TYR A 308 13.48 -11.85 26.61
C TYR A 308 14.73 -11.00 26.40
N LEU A 309 14.57 -9.77 25.92
CA LEU A 309 15.71 -8.88 25.69
C LEU A 309 16.42 -8.54 27.01
N LYS A 310 15.68 -8.33 28.10
CA LYS A 310 16.27 -8.20 29.45
C LYS A 310 16.99 -9.46 29.91
N MET A 311 16.43 -10.66 29.66
CA MET A 311 17.11 -11.93 29.98
C MET A 311 18.43 -12.09 29.21
N LEU A 312 18.53 -11.59 27.98
CA LEU A 312 19.79 -11.56 27.24
C LEU A 312 20.82 -10.62 27.88
N VAL A 313 20.38 -9.48 28.41
CA VAL A 313 21.25 -8.56 29.16
C VAL A 313 21.74 -9.19 30.46
N VAL A 314 20.88 -9.90 31.20
CA VAL A 314 21.30 -10.76 32.33
C VAL A 314 22.36 -11.78 31.88
N GLY A 315 22.19 -12.38 30.70
CA GLY A 315 23.14 -13.31 30.08
C GLY A 315 24.45 -12.67 29.61
N GLY A 316 24.63 -11.35 29.73
CA GLY A 316 25.86 -10.63 29.40
C GLY A 316 25.87 -9.94 28.05
N ILE A 317 24.78 -10.02 27.27
CA ILE A 317 24.64 -9.24 26.02
C ILE A 317 24.28 -7.80 26.39
N SER A 318 25.29 -6.95 26.56
CA SER A 318 25.12 -5.58 27.08
C SER A 318 24.32 -4.64 26.16
N ARG A 319 24.22 -4.95 24.87
CA ARG A 319 23.48 -4.17 23.87
C ARG A 319 22.83 -5.12 22.87
N CYS A 320 21.51 -5.21 22.90
CA CYS A 320 20.75 -6.00 21.94
C CYS A 320 19.57 -5.22 21.40
N PHE A 321 19.13 -5.55 20.18
CA PHE A 321 17.91 -5.02 19.61
C PHE A 321 17.20 -6.05 18.76
N GLU A 322 15.89 -5.90 18.60
CA GLU A 322 15.08 -6.72 17.71
C GLU A 322 14.13 -5.81 16.92
N ILE A 323 14.09 -5.96 15.59
CA ILE A 323 13.05 -5.38 14.74
C ILE A 323 12.11 -6.50 14.33
N GLY A 324 10.92 -6.55 14.94
CA GLY A 324 10.04 -7.70 14.82
C GLY A 324 8.56 -7.36 14.88
N LYS A 325 7.73 -8.37 14.58
CA LYS A 325 6.28 -8.25 14.65
C LYS A 325 5.78 -8.45 16.08
N GLN A 326 4.80 -7.63 16.46
CA GLN A 326 4.02 -7.75 17.69
C GLN A 326 2.56 -7.98 17.34
N PHE A 327 1.82 -8.64 18.21
CA PHE A 327 0.44 -9.04 17.97
C PHE A 327 -0.46 -8.62 19.13
N ARG A 328 -1.48 -7.81 18.84
CA ARG A 328 -2.46 -7.34 19.83
C ARG A 328 -3.88 -7.60 19.33
N ASN A 329 -4.65 -8.32 20.14
CA ASN A 329 -6.04 -8.68 19.84
C ASN A 329 -6.99 -7.54 20.26
N GLU A 330 -6.83 -6.41 19.59
CA GLU A 330 -7.48 -5.14 19.86
C GLU A 330 -8.26 -4.64 18.62
N GLY A 331 -8.91 -3.48 18.76
CA GLY A 331 -9.61 -2.83 17.65
C GLY A 331 -8.68 -2.38 16.52
N ILE A 332 -9.23 -2.27 15.31
CA ILE A 332 -8.54 -1.71 14.14
C ILE A 332 -9.02 -0.27 13.94
N ASP A 333 -8.09 0.68 13.88
CA ASP A 333 -8.38 2.09 13.62
C ASP A 333 -7.35 2.72 12.67
N LEU A 334 -7.17 4.05 12.72
CA LEU A 334 -6.23 4.77 11.88
C LEU A 334 -4.76 4.52 12.24
N THR A 335 -4.47 4.11 13.46
CA THR A 335 -3.11 3.94 14.01
C THR A 335 -2.86 2.54 14.58
N HIS A 336 -3.87 1.69 14.67
CA HIS A 336 -3.80 0.34 15.22
C HIS A 336 -4.15 -0.72 14.17
N ASN A 337 -3.28 -1.72 14.05
CA ASN A 337 -3.49 -2.94 13.27
C ASN A 337 -3.11 -4.14 14.16
N PRO A 338 -3.79 -5.31 14.07
CA PRO A 338 -3.60 -6.40 15.02
C PRO A 338 -2.19 -7.01 15.01
N GLU A 339 -1.48 -6.85 13.90
CA GLU A 339 -0.04 -7.09 13.81
C GLU A 339 0.68 -5.81 13.37
N PHE A 340 1.77 -5.45 14.05
CA PHE A 340 2.55 -4.24 13.76
C PHE A 340 4.02 -4.44 14.11
N THR A 341 4.90 -3.61 13.56
CA THR A 341 6.36 -3.76 13.70
C THR A 341 6.89 -2.77 14.73
N THR A 342 7.64 -3.29 15.70
CA THR A 342 8.43 -2.47 16.63
C THR A 342 9.91 -2.70 16.39
N CYS A 343 10.71 -1.69 16.73
CA CYS A 343 12.12 -1.89 17.06
C CYS A 343 12.24 -1.73 18.57
N GLU A 344 12.80 -2.71 19.25
CA GLU A 344 13.09 -2.63 20.68
C GLU A 344 14.58 -2.87 20.91
N PHE A 345 15.20 -2.09 21.79
CA PHE A 345 16.59 -2.28 22.19
C PHE A 345 16.76 -2.15 23.69
N TYR A 346 17.78 -2.82 24.21
CA TYR A 346 18.17 -2.79 25.62
C TYR A 346 19.66 -2.56 25.72
N GLN A 347 20.03 -1.56 26.53
CA GLN A 347 21.41 -1.12 26.72
C GLN A 347 21.77 -1.13 28.20
N ALA A 348 22.65 -2.04 28.59
CA ALA A 348 23.25 -2.06 29.91
C ALA A 348 24.01 -0.74 30.16
N TYR A 349 23.94 -0.32 31.42
CA TYR A 349 24.52 0.89 32.00
C TYR A 349 23.96 2.21 31.45
N ALA A 350 22.84 2.18 30.72
CA ALA A 350 22.09 3.37 30.35
C ALA A 350 20.92 3.62 31.31
N ASP A 351 20.54 4.89 31.46
CA ASP A 351 19.29 5.30 32.08
C ASP A 351 18.38 6.05 31.10
N VAL A 352 17.18 6.43 31.56
CA VAL A 352 16.17 7.12 30.74
C VAL A 352 16.68 8.40 30.05
N TYR A 353 17.69 9.08 30.60
CA TYR A 353 18.23 10.32 30.03
C TYR A 353 19.18 10.00 28.88
N ASP A 354 20.01 8.96 29.01
CA ASP A 354 20.81 8.44 27.89
C ASP A 354 19.91 8.00 26.72
N LEU A 355 18.76 7.39 27.04
CA LEU A 355 17.78 6.96 26.04
C LEU A 355 17.12 8.15 25.32
N MET A 356 16.88 9.28 26.00
CA MET A 356 16.38 10.50 25.34
C MET A 356 17.40 11.03 24.33
N ASP A 357 18.66 11.12 24.72
CA ASP A 357 19.74 11.59 23.83
C ASP A 357 19.90 10.65 22.63
N LEU A 358 19.85 9.33 22.84
CA LEU A 358 19.90 8.35 21.77
C LEU A 358 18.68 8.43 20.84
N THR A 359 17.49 8.71 21.39
CA THR A 359 16.25 8.88 20.60
C THR A 359 16.34 10.12 19.71
N GLU A 360 16.81 11.25 20.26
CA GLU A 360 17.03 12.49 19.51
C GLU A 360 18.04 12.28 18.38
N ASP A 361 19.18 11.61 18.63
CA ASP A 361 20.21 11.31 17.62
C ASP A 361 19.69 10.36 16.52
N LEU A 362 19.07 9.24 16.92
CA LEU A 362 18.53 8.24 15.99
C LEU A 362 17.47 8.85 15.07
N VAL A 363 16.45 9.49 15.65
CA VAL A 363 15.27 9.93 14.90
C VAL A 363 15.58 11.16 14.07
N SER A 364 16.30 12.15 14.62
CA SER A 364 16.72 13.34 13.84
C SER A 364 17.61 12.94 12.66
N GLY A 365 18.55 12.01 12.89
CA GLY A 365 19.44 11.49 11.84
C GLY A 365 18.67 10.73 10.76
N LEU A 366 17.73 9.87 11.17
CA LEU A 366 16.87 9.12 10.26
C LEU A 366 16.04 10.05 9.37
N VAL A 367 15.38 11.06 9.96
CA VAL A 367 14.56 12.01 9.20
C VAL A 367 15.43 12.69 8.14
N LYS A 368 16.58 13.22 8.54
CA LYS A 368 17.53 13.85 7.61
C LYS A 368 18.01 12.90 6.51
N HIS A 369 18.27 11.64 6.84
CA HIS A 369 18.68 10.64 5.85
C HIS A 369 17.58 10.37 4.82
N VAL A 370 16.31 10.28 5.27
CA VAL A 370 15.18 9.90 4.41
C VAL A 370 14.66 11.09 3.59
N THR A 371 14.60 12.29 4.18
CA THR A 371 13.95 13.47 3.58
C THR A 371 14.95 14.50 3.05
N GLY A 372 16.23 14.42 3.44
CA GLY A 372 17.25 15.41 3.13
C GLY A 372 17.29 16.61 4.09
N GLY A 373 16.38 16.70 5.06
CA GLY A 373 16.29 17.81 6.02
C GLY A 373 15.67 17.39 7.35
N TYR A 374 15.46 18.35 8.26
CA TYR A 374 14.85 18.10 9.57
C TYR A 374 13.38 18.52 9.64
N GLU A 375 12.82 19.04 8.55
CA GLU A 375 11.45 19.54 8.52
C GLU A 375 10.61 18.69 7.58
N THR A 376 9.40 18.34 8.03
CA THR A 376 8.41 17.63 7.22
C THR A 376 7.04 18.27 7.34
N VAL A 377 6.18 18.00 6.38
CA VAL A 377 4.76 18.39 6.42
C VAL A 377 3.92 17.13 6.58
N PHE A 378 2.96 17.16 7.51
CA PHE A 378 2.00 16.09 7.73
C PHE A 378 0.57 16.63 7.66
N HIS A 379 -0.28 15.96 6.91
CA HIS A 379 -1.70 16.29 6.77
C HIS A 379 -2.54 15.31 7.59
N THR A 380 -3.32 15.85 8.54
CA THR A 380 -4.23 15.05 9.35
C THR A 380 -5.43 14.56 8.54
N GLN A 381 -6.23 13.66 9.12
CA GLN A 381 -7.46 13.20 8.50
C GLN A 381 -8.47 14.35 8.25
N SER A 382 -8.49 15.37 9.11
CA SER A 382 -9.35 16.56 9.00
C SER A 382 -8.84 17.57 7.95
N GLY A 383 -7.63 17.36 7.41
CA GLY A 383 -6.99 18.26 6.45
C GLY A 383 -6.15 19.36 7.10
N GLU A 384 -5.95 19.33 8.42
CA GLU A 384 -5.02 20.23 9.09
C GLU A 384 -3.58 19.92 8.68
N THR A 385 -2.77 20.96 8.57
CA THR A 385 -1.39 20.86 8.14
C THR A 385 -0.46 21.09 9.32
N TYR A 386 0.33 20.08 9.66
CA TYR A 386 1.37 20.16 10.68
C TYR A 386 2.73 20.33 10.03
N ASN A 387 3.44 21.40 10.37
CA ASN A 387 4.85 21.60 10.04
C ASN A 387 5.67 21.05 11.21
N VAL A 388 6.35 19.93 10.98
CA VAL A 388 7.06 19.18 12.02
C VAL A 388 8.55 19.45 11.89
N ASN A 389 9.15 19.98 12.95
CA ASN A 389 10.59 20.13 13.08
C ASN A 389 11.15 19.01 13.96
N TRP A 390 11.93 18.14 13.36
CA TRP A 390 12.51 16.95 13.99
C TRP A 390 13.85 17.21 14.67
N LYS A 391 14.41 18.41 14.55
CA LYS A 391 15.74 18.73 15.06
C LYS A 391 15.76 18.73 16.59
N ALA A 392 16.72 18.00 17.17
CA ALA A 392 17.07 18.08 18.58
C ALA A 392 17.54 19.50 19.01
N PRO A 393 17.37 19.90 20.28
CA PRO A 393 16.72 19.13 21.35
C PRO A 393 15.19 19.20 21.27
N TRP A 394 14.53 18.13 21.70
CA TRP A 394 13.08 18.01 21.73
C TRP A 394 12.49 18.63 23.01
N ARG A 395 11.23 19.05 22.92
CA ARG A 395 10.50 19.58 24.08
C ARG A 395 10.32 18.46 25.10
N ARG A 396 10.49 18.77 26.39
CA ARG A 396 10.21 17.85 27.50
C ARG A 396 9.04 18.38 28.32
N VAL A 397 8.11 17.50 28.67
CA VAL A 397 6.89 17.81 29.43
C VAL A 397 6.75 16.80 30.56
N ASP A 398 6.73 17.28 31.80
CA ASP A 398 6.40 16.45 32.95
C ASP A 398 4.89 16.24 33.02
N MET A 399 4.46 14.98 33.05
CA MET A 399 3.05 14.58 32.98
C MET A 399 2.21 15.24 34.08
N MET A 400 2.61 15.08 35.34
CA MET A 400 1.80 15.54 36.47
C MET A 400 1.64 17.06 36.51
N PRO A 401 2.71 17.89 36.41
CA PRO A 401 2.56 19.34 36.34
C PRO A 401 1.72 19.82 35.14
N ALA A 402 1.86 19.18 33.97
CA ALA A 402 1.08 19.54 32.79
C ALA A 402 -0.42 19.23 32.94
N LEU A 403 -0.76 18.10 33.57
CA LEU A 403 -2.16 17.78 33.90
C LEU A 403 -2.74 18.76 34.92
N GLU A 404 -1.96 19.14 35.94
CA GLU A 404 -2.38 20.11 36.96
C GLU A 404 -2.67 21.48 36.33
N GLU A 405 -1.80 21.95 35.43
CA GLU A 405 -1.99 23.18 34.68
C GLU A 405 -3.25 23.12 33.80
N ALA A 406 -3.44 22.03 33.05
CA ALA A 406 -4.58 21.87 32.15
C ALA A 406 -5.92 21.74 32.89
N CYS A 407 -5.95 21.04 34.03
CA CYS A 407 -7.18 20.81 34.81
C CYS A 407 -7.47 21.95 35.80
N GLY A 408 -6.47 22.80 36.09
CA GLY A 408 -6.53 23.85 37.10
C GLY A 408 -6.68 23.32 38.53
N GLU A 409 -6.23 22.10 38.81
CA GLU A 409 -6.32 21.44 40.11
C GLU A 409 -5.02 20.72 40.45
N LYS A 410 -4.67 20.70 41.75
CA LYS A 410 -3.50 19.98 42.24
C LYS A 410 -3.84 18.50 42.35
N PHE A 411 -3.04 17.65 41.72
CA PHE A 411 -3.23 16.20 41.80
C PHE A 411 -2.62 15.65 43.10
N PRO A 412 -3.11 14.51 43.61
CA PRO A 412 -2.45 13.80 44.70
C PRO A 412 -0.98 13.51 44.39
N ALA A 413 -0.15 13.45 45.42
CA ALA A 413 1.26 13.11 45.28
C ALA A 413 1.44 11.74 44.61
N GLY A 414 2.57 11.53 43.92
CA GLY A 414 2.81 10.33 43.11
C GLY A 414 2.62 9.02 43.86
N ASP A 415 3.08 8.96 45.12
CA ASP A 415 2.96 7.82 46.01
C ASP A 415 1.53 7.58 46.52
N GLN A 416 0.61 8.50 46.29
CA GLN A 416 -0.82 8.40 46.63
C GLN A 416 -1.68 8.13 45.39
N LEU A 417 -1.11 8.08 44.19
CA LEU A 417 -1.90 7.97 42.96
C LEU A 417 -2.61 6.61 42.78
N HIS A 418 -2.26 5.61 43.57
CA HIS A 418 -2.85 4.27 43.51
C HIS A 418 -4.10 4.11 44.41
N THR A 419 -4.41 5.09 45.27
CA THR A 419 -5.44 4.95 46.30
C THR A 419 -6.86 5.10 45.76
N MET A 420 -7.84 4.64 46.55
CA MET A 420 -9.28 4.79 46.25
C MET A 420 -9.72 6.25 46.30
N GLU A 421 -9.13 7.05 47.21
CA GLU A 421 -9.37 8.49 47.30
C GLU A 421 -8.94 9.19 46.01
N THR A 422 -7.79 8.81 45.44
CA THR A 422 -7.36 9.30 44.13
C THR A 422 -8.31 8.84 43.02
N ASN A 423 -8.87 7.64 43.09
CA ASN A 423 -9.85 7.17 42.11
C ASN A 423 -11.08 8.07 42.05
N GLU A 424 -11.65 8.41 43.20
CA GLU A 424 -12.80 9.31 43.28
C GLU A 424 -12.45 10.74 42.85
N PHE A 425 -11.24 11.23 43.18
CA PHE A 425 -10.72 12.49 42.67
C PHE A 425 -10.67 12.51 41.14
N LEU A 426 -10.06 11.50 40.51
CA LEU A 426 -9.92 11.41 39.05
C LEU A 426 -11.28 11.31 38.34
N LYS A 427 -12.26 10.58 38.90
CA LYS A 427 -13.65 10.58 38.40
C LYS A 427 -14.26 11.98 38.43
N GLY A 428 -14.00 12.74 39.50
CA GLY A 428 -14.38 14.14 39.62
C GLY A 428 -13.78 15.01 38.51
N ILE A 429 -12.48 14.85 38.25
CA ILE A 429 -11.77 15.56 37.18
C ILE A 429 -12.33 15.19 35.80
N LEU A 430 -12.51 13.90 35.48
CA LEU A 430 -13.08 13.47 34.20
C LEU A 430 -14.46 14.10 33.96
N LYS A 431 -15.32 14.12 34.98
CA LYS A 431 -16.64 14.75 34.90
C LYS A 431 -16.54 16.27 34.72
N LYS A 432 -15.64 16.94 35.44
CA LYS A 432 -15.42 18.39 35.33
C LYS A 432 -14.92 18.77 33.93
N MET A 433 -14.02 17.98 33.38
CA MET A 433 -13.36 18.22 32.10
C MET A 433 -14.11 17.62 30.90
N ASN A 434 -15.21 16.91 31.14
CA ASN A 434 -16.01 16.21 30.14
C ASN A 434 -15.19 15.21 29.29
N VAL A 435 -14.33 14.43 29.95
CA VAL A 435 -13.50 13.39 29.32
C VAL A 435 -14.12 12.02 29.60
N GLU A 436 -14.33 11.22 28.55
CA GLU A 436 -14.90 9.88 28.66
C GLU A 436 -13.83 8.83 28.98
N CYS A 437 -14.12 7.97 29.96
CA CYS A 437 -13.32 6.77 30.25
C CYS A 437 -14.26 5.57 30.42
N SER A 438 -14.18 4.61 29.50
CA SER A 438 -14.94 3.36 29.59
C SER A 438 -14.46 2.49 30.75
N ALA A 439 -15.36 1.67 31.30
CA ALA A 439 -15.03 0.73 32.35
C ALA A 439 -14.00 -0.32 31.88
N PRO A 440 -13.10 -0.79 32.75
CA PRO A 440 -12.93 -0.37 34.15
C PRO A 440 -12.28 1.02 34.29
N GLN A 441 -12.76 1.82 35.24
CA GLN A 441 -12.22 3.17 35.51
C GLN A 441 -11.10 3.10 36.56
N THR A 442 -9.99 2.45 36.22
CA THR A 442 -8.79 2.40 37.04
C THR A 442 -8.05 3.74 37.01
N ASN A 443 -7.24 4.05 38.03
CA ASN A 443 -6.49 5.32 38.08
C ASN A 443 -5.57 5.46 36.86
N ALA A 444 -4.93 4.37 36.42
CA ALA A 444 -4.09 4.34 35.22
C ALA A 444 -4.86 4.71 33.94
N ARG A 445 -6.03 4.09 33.70
CA ARG A 445 -6.87 4.37 32.52
C ARG A 445 -7.44 5.79 32.53
N MET A 446 -7.81 6.31 33.69
CA MET A 446 -8.31 7.68 33.79
C MET A 446 -7.20 8.71 33.55
N LEU A 447 -5.99 8.47 34.06
CA LEU A 447 -4.83 9.31 33.75
C LEU A 447 -4.43 9.25 32.27
N ASP A 448 -4.39 8.06 31.66
CA ASP A 448 -4.21 7.89 30.22
C ASP A 448 -5.15 8.77 29.40
N LYS A 449 -6.46 8.76 29.73
CA LYS A 449 -7.44 9.59 29.03
C LYS A 449 -7.21 11.09 29.20
N LEU A 450 -6.81 11.53 30.39
CA LEU A 450 -6.48 12.94 30.63
C LEU A 450 -5.20 13.36 29.90
N VAL A 451 -4.20 12.50 29.85
CA VAL A 451 -2.94 12.74 29.11
C VAL A 451 -3.23 12.86 27.60
N GLY A 452 -4.02 11.93 27.06
CA GLY A 452 -4.47 11.95 25.66
C GLY A 452 -5.18 13.25 25.28
N GLU A 453 -6.10 13.70 26.13
CA GLU A 453 -6.88 14.91 25.87
C GLU A 453 -6.03 16.19 25.97
N PHE A 454 -5.23 16.32 27.04
CA PHE A 454 -4.63 17.60 27.42
C PHE A 454 -3.15 17.77 27.08
N ILE A 455 -2.40 16.68 26.92
CA ILE A 455 -0.95 16.72 26.69
C ILE A 455 -0.62 16.25 25.27
N GLU A 456 -1.06 15.04 24.89
CA GLU A 456 -0.73 14.44 23.59
C GLU A 456 -1.15 15.32 22.42
N ASN A 457 -2.34 15.93 22.50
CA ASN A 457 -2.87 16.85 21.49
C ASN A 457 -1.99 18.10 21.27
N THR A 458 -1.12 18.44 22.21
CA THR A 458 -0.18 19.57 22.08
C THR A 458 1.17 19.19 21.47
N CYS A 459 1.43 17.89 21.29
CA CYS A 459 2.69 17.33 20.83
C CYS A 459 2.74 17.24 19.29
N ILE A 460 2.82 18.40 18.62
CA ILE A 460 2.94 18.47 17.16
C ILE A 460 4.38 18.12 16.72
N ASN A 461 5.36 18.88 17.23
CA ASN A 461 6.77 18.54 17.11
C ASN A 461 7.12 17.40 18.08
N PRO A 462 8.21 16.65 17.83
CA PRO A 462 8.72 15.67 18.77
C PRO A 462 8.83 16.23 20.18
N THR A 463 8.13 15.57 21.09
CA THR A 463 8.00 15.97 22.49
C THR A 463 8.10 14.73 23.37
N PHE A 464 8.99 14.77 24.35
CA PHE A 464 9.04 13.78 25.41
C PHE A 464 8.01 14.13 26.49
N ILE A 465 7.10 13.21 26.78
CA ILE A 465 6.30 13.21 28.01
C ILE A 465 7.04 12.34 29.02
N THR A 466 7.22 12.83 30.24
CA THR A 466 8.00 12.15 31.29
C THR A 466 7.27 12.18 32.63
N GLY A 467 7.81 11.49 33.64
CA GLY A 467 7.23 11.50 34.99
C GLY A 467 5.96 10.66 35.10
N HIS A 468 5.87 9.59 34.31
CA HIS A 468 4.76 8.63 34.37
C HIS A 468 4.66 7.97 35.75
N PRO A 469 3.45 7.85 36.31
CA PRO A 469 3.21 7.13 37.56
C PRO A 469 3.56 5.64 37.50
N GLN A 470 3.92 5.07 38.66
CA GLN A 470 4.33 3.67 38.80
C GLN A 470 3.25 2.68 38.39
N MET A 471 1.98 2.93 38.72
CA MET A 471 0.87 2.02 38.38
C MET A 471 0.56 1.97 36.87
N MET A 472 1.09 2.91 36.07
CA MET A 472 1.02 2.88 34.60
C MET A 472 2.25 2.20 33.99
N SER A 473 3.25 1.86 34.80
CA SER A 473 4.61 1.52 34.35
C SER A 473 5.17 0.30 35.12
N PRO A 474 4.55 -0.89 35.02
CA PRO A 474 4.86 -2.04 35.86
C PRO A 474 6.29 -2.60 35.68
N LEU A 475 6.96 -2.25 34.58
CA LEU A 475 8.33 -2.69 34.26
C LEU A 475 9.38 -1.57 34.37
N ALA A 476 8.94 -0.32 34.61
CA ALA A 476 9.82 0.83 34.70
C ALA A 476 10.32 1.06 36.13
N LYS A 477 11.61 1.36 36.28
CA LYS A 477 12.22 1.63 37.58
C LYS A 477 11.65 2.91 38.19
N LYS A 478 11.47 2.89 39.52
CA LYS A 478 11.01 4.05 40.28
C LYS A 478 11.94 5.25 40.06
N HIS A 479 11.37 6.45 40.05
CA HIS A 479 12.10 7.69 39.88
C HIS A 479 13.05 7.92 41.06
N ARG A 480 14.31 8.28 40.78
CA ARG A 480 15.34 8.43 41.83
C ARG A 480 15.07 9.56 42.84
N GLN A 481 14.19 10.52 42.50
CA GLN A 481 13.88 11.69 43.34
C GLN A 481 12.37 11.92 43.61
N MET A 482 11.47 11.26 42.89
CA MET A 482 10.03 11.58 42.90
C MET A 482 9.25 10.32 43.27
N ALA A 483 8.76 10.25 44.50
CA ALA A 483 8.07 9.08 45.01
C ALA A 483 6.79 8.78 44.20
N GLY A 484 6.58 7.49 43.90
CA GLY A 484 5.44 6.97 43.13
C GLY A 484 5.46 7.25 41.62
N LEU A 485 6.50 7.90 41.09
CA LEU A 485 6.74 8.05 39.66
C LEU A 485 7.85 7.11 39.18
N CYS A 486 7.99 6.96 37.87
CA CYS A 486 9.01 6.15 37.21
C CYS A 486 9.95 7.00 36.34
N GLU A 487 11.16 6.47 36.11
CA GLU A 487 12.07 6.98 35.08
C GLU A 487 11.65 6.46 33.71
N ARG A 488 10.57 7.04 33.18
CA ARG A 488 9.97 6.70 31.90
C ARG A 488 9.78 7.95 31.06
N PHE A 489 9.92 7.79 29.75
CA PHE A 489 9.38 8.73 28.79
C PHE A 489 8.61 8.02 27.68
N GLU A 490 7.68 8.78 27.11
CA GLU A 490 7.11 8.50 25.81
C GLU A 490 7.42 9.66 24.88
N ALA A 491 7.76 9.38 23.62
CA ALA A 491 7.95 10.43 22.63
C ALA A 491 6.72 10.50 21.72
N PHE A 492 6.19 11.71 21.55
CA PHE A 492 5.02 11.99 20.74
C PHE A 492 5.36 12.91 19.56
N VAL A 493 4.76 12.64 18.40
CA VAL A 493 4.81 13.46 17.19
C VAL A 493 3.45 13.47 16.54
N CYS A 494 3.01 14.62 16.00
CA CYS A 494 1.71 14.74 15.37
C CYS A 494 0.57 14.16 16.23
N THR A 495 0.63 14.41 17.54
CA THR A 495 -0.32 13.94 18.57
C THR A 495 -0.40 12.41 18.75
N LYS A 496 0.64 11.67 18.33
CA LYS A 496 0.72 10.22 18.50
C LYS A 496 2.07 9.79 19.04
N GLU A 497 2.01 8.83 19.94
CA GLU A 497 3.20 8.17 20.49
C GLU A 497 3.95 7.44 19.37
N ILE A 498 5.26 7.65 19.31
CA ILE A 498 6.17 6.90 18.44
C ILE A 498 7.11 6.00 19.23
N THR A 499 7.38 6.32 20.50
CA THR A 499 8.37 5.64 21.34
C THR A 499 7.88 5.57 22.78
N ASN A 500 8.18 4.46 23.45
CA ASN A 500 8.09 4.30 24.90
C ASN A 500 9.42 3.74 25.42
N ALA A 501 9.94 4.30 26.50
CA ALA A 501 11.26 3.94 27.02
C ALA A 501 11.40 4.25 28.51
N TYR A 502 12.26 3.51 29.20
CA TYR A 502 12.49 3.69 30.62
C TYR A 502 13.82 3.12 31.09
N THR A 503 14.26 3.60 32.26
CA THR A 503 15.21 2.86 33.08
C THR A 503 14.55 1.58 33.55
N GLU A 504 15.13 0.42 33.25
CA GLU A 504 14.54 -0.89 33.51
C GLU A 504 14.48 -1.21 35.00
N LEU A 505 13.33 -1.72 35.45
CA LEU A 505 13.23 -2.30 36.79
C LEU A 505 14.07 -3.58 36.86
N ASN A 506 15.08 -3.54 37.72
CA ASN A 506 16.03 -4.64 37.89
C ASN A 506 16.08 -5.18 39.33
N ASP A 507 15.14 -4.76 40.19
CA ASP A 507 14.95 -5.30 41.54
C ASP A 507 13.91 -6.44 41.47
N PRO A 508 14.30 -7.71 41.70
CA PRO A 508 13.39 -8.84 41.58
C PRO A 508 12.25 -8.82 42.61
N PHE A 509 12.46 -8.22 43.78
CA PHE A 509 11.42 -8.11 44.81
C PHE A 509 10.33 -7.13 44.38
N ASP A 510 10.72 -5.95 43.91
CA ASP A 510 9.78 -4.95 43.36
C ASP A 510 9.07 -5.51 42.12
N GLN A 511 9.81 -6.17 41.21
CA GLN A 511 9.21 -6.72 40.01
C GLN A 511 8.15 -7.79 40.29
N ARG A 512 8.40 -8.71 41.24
CA ARG A 512 7.43 -9.73 41.63
C ARG A 512 6.18 -9.09 42.25
N MET A 513 6.33 -8.11 43.14
CA MET A 513 5.19 -7.37 43.71
C MET A 513 4.35 -6.68 42.63
N ARG A 514 4.97 -6.06 41.62
CA ARG A 514 4.24 -5.42 40.52
C ARG A 514 3.51 -6.42 39.63
N PHE A 515 4.06 -7.62 39.43
CA PHE A 515 3.32 -8.68 38.74
C PHE A 515 2.14 -9.19 39.56
N GLU A 516 2.26 -9.31 40.88
CA GLU A 516 1.13 -9.64 41.76
C GLU A 516 0.03 -8.58 41.67
N GLU A 517 0.40 -7.28 41.65
CA GLU A 517 -0.55 -6.18 41.43
C GLU A 517 -1.26 -6.28 40.07
N GLN A 518 -0.53 -6.57 38.99
CA GLN A 518 -1.10 -6.78 37.65
C GLN A 518 -2.04 -7.99 37.60
N ALA A 519 -1.67 -9.11 38.24
CA ALA A 519 -2.51 -10.29 38.34
C ALA A 519 -3.82 -9.99 39.10
N ASN A 520 -3.74 -9.21 40.19
CA ASN A 520 -4.93 -8.76 40.93
C ASN A 520 -5.83 -7.85 40.07
N GLN A 521 -5.27 -6.98 39.23
CA GLN A 521 -6.04 -6.15 38.30
C GLN A 521 -6.74 -6.99 37.23
N LYS A 522 -6.06 -8.04 36.74
CA LYS A 522 -6.64 -9.02 35.81
C LYS A 522 -7.84 -9.75 36.40
N ASP A 523 -7.74 -10.19 37.65
CA ASP A 523 -8.84 -10.83 38.38
C ASP A 523 -10.02 -9.86 38.60
N GLN A 524 -9.78 -8.55 38.56
CA GLN A 524 -10.80 -7.49 38.60
C GLN A 524 -11.38 -7.15 37.22
N GLY A 525 -10.99 -7.86 36.15
CA GLY A 525 -11.54 -7.72 34.81
C GLY A 525 -10.71 -6.88 33.84
N ASP A 526 -9.45 -6.58 34.17
CA ASP A 526 -8.51 -5.97 33.22
C ASP A 526 -7.87 -7.04 32.31
N ASP A 527 -8.49 -7.27 31.15
CA ASP A 527 -8.04 -8.24 30.13
C ASP A 527 -6.64 -7.94 29.55
N GLU A 528 -6.11 -6.73 29.75
CA GLU A 528 -4.82 -6.28 29.21
C GLU A 528 -3.67 -6.43 30.23
N ALA A 529 -3.99 -6.67 31.51
CA ALA A 529 -3.01 -6.78 32.58
C ALA A 529 -2.10 -8.02 32.42
N GLN A 530 -0.84 -7.85 32.81
CA GLN A 530 0.20 -8.87 32.64
C GLN A 530 0.04 -10.03 33.62
N MET A 531 0.48 -11.22 33.21
CA MET A 531 0.57 -12.39 34.09
C MET A 531 1.91 -12.38 34.83
N ILE A 532 1.98 -13.12 35.95
CA ILE A 532 3.24 -13.32 36.68
C ILE A 532 4.15 -14.25 35.85
N ASP A 533 5.32 -13.73 35.46
CA ASP A 533 6.38 -14.52 34.82
C ASP A 533 7.50 -14.83 35.81
N GLU A 534 7.41 -16.00 36.44
CA GLU A 534 8.38 -16.45 37.45
C GLU A 534 9.76 -16.74 36.85
N ASN A 535 9.84 -17.13 35.57
CA ASN A 535 11.12 -17.35 34.90
C ASN A 535 11.84 -16.02 34.70
N PHE A 536 11.10 -14.97 34.31
CA PHE A 536 11.65 -13.63 34.21
C PHE A 536 12.10 -13.10 35.58
N CYS A 537 11.28 -13.24 36.64
CA CYS A 537 11.68 -12.87 37.99
C CYS A 537 12.96 -13.60 38.43
N GLN A 538 13.04 -14.91 38.19
CA GLN A 538 14.23 -15.70 38.46
C GLN A 538 15.46 -15.16 37.70
N SER A 539 15.30 -14.74 36.44
CA SER A 539 16.40 -14.12 35.69
C SER A 539 16.93 -12.84 36.37
N LEU A 540 16.05 -12.01 36.93
CA LEU A 540 16.45 -10.81 37.66
C LEU A 540 17.20 -11.14 38.96
N GLU A 541 16.91 -12.28 39.58
CA GLU A 541 17.64 -12.79 40.75
C GLU A 541 19.10 -13.18 40.42
N TYR A 542 19.41 -13.53 39.16
CA TYR A 542 20.79 -13.69 38.68
C TYR A 542 21.50 -12.35 38.41
N GLY A 543 20.77 -11.24 38.39
CA GLY A 543 21.29 -9.88 38.31
C GLY A 543 21.19 -9.28 36.93
N LEU A 544 20.15 -8.47 36.71
CA LEU A 544 20.09 -7.53 35.58
C LEU A 544 20.88 -6.26 35.94
N PRO A 545 21.95 -5.90 35.19
CA PRO A 545 22.63 -4.61 35.38
C PRO A 545 21.65 -3.43 35.27
N PRO A 546 21.97 -2.25 35.83
CA PRO A 546 21.24 -1.02 35.48
C PRO A 546 21.16 -0.92 33.96
N THR A 547 19.97 -0.85 33.39
CA THR A 547 19.73 -1.00 31.96
C THR A 547 18.68 0.01 31.53
N GLY A 548 18.82 0.57 30.33
CA GLY A 548 17.77 1.34 29.67
C GLY A 548 17.15 0.51 28.56
N GLY A 549 15.82 0.44 28.52
CA GLY A 549 15.07 -0.21 27.45
C GLY A 549 14.18 0.77 26.71
N TRP A 550 13.97 0.47 25.44
CA TRP A 550 13.33 1.39 24.50
C TRP A 550 12.59 0.61 23.43
N GLY A 551 11.41 1.10 23.04
CA GLY A 551 10.63 0.56 21.94
C GLY A 551 10.05 1.67 21.06
N MET A 552 10.02 1.43 19.74
CA MET A 552 9.44 2.36 18.76
C MET A 552 8.55 1.67 17.75
N GLY A 553 7.37 2.27 17.52
CA GLY A 553 6.43 1.84 16.48
C GLY A 553 6.90 2.25 15.10
N ILE A 554 7.42 1.28 14.32
CA ILE A 554 7.96 1.53 12.98
C ILE A 554 6.87 1.99 12.02
N ASP A 555 5.67 1.42 12.12
CA ASP A 555 4.54 1.78 11.27
C ASP A 555 4.15 3.26 11.44
N ARG A 556 4.04 3.74 12.68
CA ARG A 556 3.72 5.16 12.95
C ARG A 556 4.82 6.10 12.47
N LEU A 557 6.09 5.72 12.61
CA LEU A 557 7.18 6.53 12.07
C LEU A 557 7.10 6.64 10.54
N VAL A 558 6.80 5.53 9.85
CA VAL A 558 6.60 5.55 8.39
C VAL A 558 5.39 6.42 8.02
N MET A 559 4.30 6.36 8.79
CA MET A 559 3.12 7.21 8.59
C MET A 559 3.49 8.70 8.54
N PHE A 560 4.23 9.19 9.54
CA PHE A 560 4.61 10.60 9.60
C PHE A 560 5.64 11.00 8.53
N LEU A 561 6.63 10.14 8.26
CA LEU A 561 7.66 10.42 7.25
C LEU A 561 7.17 10.31 5.79
N THR A 562 6.00 9.69 5.57
CA THR A 562 5.42 9.52 4.23
C THR A 562 4.10 10.28 4.04
N ASP A 563 3.73 11.14 4.98
CA ASP A 563 2.50 11.93 4.97
C ASP A 563 1.25 11.05 4.77
N ASN A 564 1.10 10.05 5.64
CA ASN A 564 -0.05 9.13 5.65
C ASN A 564 -0.68 9.07 7.04
N TYR A 565 -1.90 9.56 7.18
CA TYR A 565 -2.63 9.55 8.45
C TYR A 565 -3.19 8.17 8.85
N SER A 566 -3.19 7.18 7.95
CA SER A 566 -3.68 5.83 8.21
C SER A 566 -2.58 4.78 8.10
N ILE A 567 -2.48 3.92 9.11
CA ILE A 567 -1.54 2.79 9.17
C ILE A 567 -1.68 1.84 7.97
N LYS A 568 -2.89 1.73 7.40
CA LYS A 568 -3.16 0.87 6.24
C LYS A 568 -2.42 1.29 4.97
N GLU A 569 -2.04 2.56 4.86
CA GLU A 569 -1.26 3.06 3.71
C GLU A 569 0.21 2.60 3.78
N VAL A 570 0.75 2.41 4.99
CA VAL A 570 2.16 2.05 5.20
C VAL A 570 2.41 0.56 5.42
N MET A 571 1.33 -0.22 5.47
CA MET A 571 1.37 -1.69 5.49
C MET A 571 1.17 -2.24 4.09
N THR A 572 2.03 -3.20 3.70
CA THR A 572 1.91 -3.87 2.40
C THR A 572 0.55 -4.55 2.27
N PHE A 573 0.15 -5.34 3.27
CA PHE A 573 -1.16 -6.00 3.33
C PHE A 573 -1.77 -5.76 4.71
N PRO A 574 -2.60 -4.71 4.88
CA PRO A 574 -3.24 -4.43 6.16
C PRO A 574 -4.38 -5.43 6.43
N MET A 575 -4.71 -5.65 7.70
CA MET A 575 -5.86 -6.48 8.07
C MET A 575 -7.16 -5.78 7.65
N MET A 576 -8.03 -6.54 6.97
CA MET A 576 -9.33 -6.05 6.49
C MET A 576 -10.44 -6.91 7.08
N LYS A 577 -11.57 -6.28 7.42
CA LYS A 577 -12.78 -7.04 7.76
C LYS A 577 -13.23 -7.84 6.54
N GLU A 578 -13.79 -9.03 6.75
CA GLU A 578 -14.39 -9.80 5.65
C GLU A 578 -15.47 -8.99 4.93
N ASP A 579 -15.49 -9.07 3.61
CA ASP A 579 -16.59 -8.54 2.80
C ASP A 579 -17.63 -9.65 2.64
N LYS A 580 -18.58 -9.72 3.58
CA LYS A 580 -19.67 -10.71 3.55
C LYS A 580 -20.69 -10.47 2.44
N THR A 581 -20.56 -9.39 1.67
CA THR A 581 -21.52 -8.99 0.63
C THR A 581 -21.00 -9.21 -0.80
N ALA A 582 -19.71 -9.48 -0.96
CA ALA A 582 -19.13 -9.81 -2.26
C ALA A 582 -19.53 -11.23 -2.68
N ALA A 583 -20.17 -11.35 -3.85
CA ALA A 583 -20.32 -12.64 -4.50
C ALA A 583 -18.93 -13.18 -4.88
N GLU A 584 -18.68 -14.47 -4.65
CA GLU A 584 -17.43 -15.10 -5.07
C GLU A 584 -17.29 -15.00 -6.59
N PRO A 585 -16.26 -14.29 -7.11
CA PRO A 585 -16.06 -14.18 -8.53
C PRO A 585 -15.59 -15.53 -9.09
N LYS A 586 -16.11 -15.92 -10.25
CA LYS A 586 -15.62 -17.12 -10.95
C LYS A 586 -14.12 -17.00 -11.21
N THR A 587 -13.40 -18.07 -10.94
CA THR A 587 -11.98 -18.21 -11.27
C THR A 587 -11.79 -18.41 -12.77
N ALA A 588 -10.57 -18.17 -13.27
CA ALA A 588 -10.26 -18.39 -14.68
C ALA A 588 -10.41 -19.87 -15.05
N ALA A 589 -10.12 -20.79 -14.12
CA ALA A 589 -10.28 -22.23 -14.29
C ALA A 589 -11.76 -22.61 -14.48
N GLU A 590 -12.65 -22.11 -13.63
CA GLU A 590 -14.10 -22.36 -13.73
C GLU A 590 -14.70 -21.81 -15.02
N VAL A 591 -14.25 -20.63 -15.47
CA VAL A 591 -14.71 -20.02 -16.74
C VAL A 591 -14.42 -20.92 -17.95
N VAL A 592 -13.35 -21.71 -17.90
CA VAL A 592 -12.94 -22.60 -19.00
C VAL A 592 -13.15 -24.10 -18.69
N GLY A 593 -13.76 -24.43 -17.56
CA GLY A 593 -14.07 -25.82 -17.17
C GLY A 593 -12.84 -26.67 -16.82
N ILE A 594 -11.82 -26.08 -16.20
CA ILE A 594 -10.68 -26.84 -15.67
C ILE A 594 -11.04 -27.35 -14.27
N GLU A 595 -11.17 -28.66 -14.16
CA GLU A 595 -11.38 -29.37 -12.90
C GLU A 595 -10.06 -29.51 -12.12
N PRO A 596 -10.10 -29.47 -10.77
CA PRO A 596 -8.98 -29.86 -9.93
C PRO A 596 -8.49 -31.27 -10.27
N SER A 597 -7.21 -31.55 -10.04
CA SER A 597 -6.74 -32.93 -10.08
C SER A 597 -7.50 -33.77 -9.04
N PRO A 598 -7.83 -35.04 -9.33
CA PRO A 598 -8.42 -35.92 -8.34
C PRO A 598 -7.58 -35.93 -7.07
N GLU A 599 -8.23 -35.98 -5.90
CA GLU A 599 -7.52 -36.19 -4.64
C GLU A 599 -6.60 -37.40 -4.78
N GLU A 600 -5.33 -37.25 -4.38
CA GLU A 600 -4.44 -38.40 -4.29
C GLU A 600 -5.13 -39.42 -3.38
N GLY A 601 -5.33 -40.63 -3.89
CA GLY A 601 -6.00 -41.71 -3.17
C GLY A 601 -5.18 -42.16 -1.98
N ILE A 602 -5.20 -41.39 -0.89
CA ILE A 602 -4.75 -41.84 0.41
C ILE A 602 -5.77 -42.88 0.85
N ARG A 603 -5.43 -44.17 0.68
CA ARG A 603 -6.13 -45.22 1.41
C ARG A 603 -6.01 -44.85 2.88
N MET A 604 -7.09 -44.34 3.47
CA MET A 604 -7.26 -44.38 4.91
C MET A 604 -7.18 -45.85 5.31
N LEU A 605 -5.99 -46.30 5.72
CA LEU A 605 -5.88 -47.39 6.66
C LEU A 605 -6.57 -46.88 7.92
N LEU A 606 -7.85 -47.21 8.04
CA LEU A 606 -8.60 -47.18 9.29
C LEU A 606 -7.85 -48.07 10.28
N ILE A 607 -6.85 -47.51 10.96
CA ILE A 607 -6.40 -48.04 12.24
C ILE A 607 -7.46 -47.54 13.22
N SER A 608 -8.47 -48.38 13.44
CA SER A 608 -9.41 -48.21 14.54
C SER A 608 -8.64 -48.28 15.86
N ALA A 609 -8.20 -47.13 16.37
CA ALA A 609 -7.92 -46.99 17.79
C ALA A 609 -9.23 -46.56 18.47
N ASN A 610 -9.83 -47.51 19.18
CA ASN A 610 -11.06 -47.37 19.96
C ASN A 610 -11.04 -46.13 20.88
N PHE A 611 -11.97 -45.20 20.68
CA PHE A 611 -12.59 -44.44 21.76
C PHE A 611 -14.10 -44.24 21.45
N HIS A 612 -14.92 -45.07 22.10
CA HIS A 612 -16.29 -44.86 22.63
C HIS A 612 -17.09 -43.65 22.06
N GLU A 613 -18.25 -43.76 21.41
CA GLU A 613 -19.54 -44.37 21.81
C GLU A 613 -20.57 -44.36 20.62
N PRO A 614 -21.79 -44.94 20.71
CA PRO A 614 -22.47 -45.60 19.60
C PRO A 614 -23.51 -44.73 18.87
N ILE A 615 -23.61 -44.91 17.54
CA ILE A 615 -24.84 -44.58 16.79
C ILE A 615 -25.37 -45.86 16.16
N SER A 616 -26.54 -46.27 16.67
CA SER A 616 -27.37 -47.36 16.17
C SER A 616 -27.86 -47.05 14.76
N LEU A 617 -27.57 -47.93 13.81
CA LEU A 617 -28.28 -48.01 12.53
C LEU A 617 -28.37 -49.47 12.11
N THR A 618 -29.50 -50.08 12.47
CA THR A 618 -29.99 -51.35 11.93
C THR A 618 -30.15 -51.23 10.42
N MET A 619 -29.42 -52.06 9.66
CA MET A 619 -29.76 -52.37 8.27
C MET A 619 -29.75 -53.88 8.03
N ASN A 620 -30.86 -54.33 7.46
CA ASN A 620 -31.23 -55.70 7.12
C ASN A 620 -30.18 -56.39 6.23
N ILE A 621 -29.80 -57.60 6.63
CA ILE A 621 -29.04 -58.54 5.82
C ILE A 621 -30.04 -59.32 4.94
N GLN A 622 -29.89 -59.25 3.63
CA GLN A 622 -30.31 -60.32 2.72
C GLN A 622 -29.08 -61.14 2.32
N PRO A 623 -29.12 -62.48 2.39
CA PRO A 623 -27.99 -63.33 2.07
C PRO A 623 -28.02 -63.76 0.59
N THR A 624 -26.88 -63.77 -0.07
CA THR A 624 -26.65 -64.62 -1.25
C THR A 624 -25.31 -65.34 -1.11
N ASN A 625 -25.41 -66.67 -1.00
CA ASN A 625 -24.53 -67.79 -1.34
C ASN A 625 -23.25 -67.41 -2.13
N GLU A 626 -22.06 -67.97 -1.90
CA GLU A 626 -21.61 -69.29 -1.42
C GLU A 626 -20.40 -69.18 -0.48
#